data_AF-A0A2S6R262-F1
#
_entry.id   AF-A0A2S6R262-F1
#
_cell.length_a   1.000
_cell.length_b   1.000
_cell.length_c   1.000
_cell.angle_alpha   90.00
_cell.angle_beta   90.00
_cell.angle_gamma   90.00
#
_symmetry.space_group_name_H-M   'P 1'
#
loop_
_entity.id
_entity.type
_entity.pdbx_description
1 polymer ?
#
loop_
_entity_poly.entity_id
_entity_poly.type
_entity_poly.pdbx_seq_one_letter_code
_entity_poly.pdbx_strand_id
1 'polypeptide(L)'
;MLRLAPYRTRLERLFKEITDPAGGADVGAVGGMGEVNNRIDEVKELLAAMPLRLSQIETRMENEPDFSSISRKRRLEALADYIRFTIGLIDREIAANRGHMIVGANDD
;
A
#
# COMPACT_ATOMS: atom_id res chain seq x y z
N MET A 1 -0.33 -19.79 -7.79
CA MET A 1 -0.80 -19.08 -6.57
C MET A 1 -0.11 -17.73 -6.50
N LEU A 2 -0.86 -16.63 -6.66
CA LEU A 2 -0.33 -15.28 -6.45
C LEU A 2 0.07 -15.14 -4.97
N ARG A 3 1.37 -15.02 -4.69
CA ARG A 3 1.89 -14.84 -3.31
C ARG A 3 1.79 -13.38 -2.91
N LEU A 4 0.57 -12.89 -2.66
CA LEU A 4 0.32 -11.49 -2.28
C LEU A 4 0.47 -11.23 -0.77
N ALA A 5 0.30 -12.27 0.05
CA ALA A 5 0.46 -12.21 1.50
C ALA A 5 1.77 -11.53 1.99
N PRO A 6 2.97 -11.86 1.46
CA PRO A 6 4.21 -11.18 1.91
C PRO A 6 4.22 -9.68 1.61
N TYR A 7 3.66 -9.25 0.47
CA TYR A 7 3.56 -7.84 0.12
C TYR A 7 2.59 -7.09 1.04
N ARG A 8 1.44 -7.71 1.34
CA ARG A 8 0.48 -7.18 2.33
C ARG A 8 1.16 -6.96 3.68
N THR A 9 1.85 -7.98 4.22
CA THR A 9 2.53 -7.90 5.51
C THR A 9 3.57 -6.79 5.54
N ARG A 10 4.34 -6.63 4.45
CA ARG A 10 5.36 -5.59 4.35
C ARG A 10 4.75 -4.18 4.28
N LEU A 11 3.69 -3.99 3.51
CA LEU A 11 2.93 -2.73 3.46
C LEU A 11 2.32 -2.38 4.83
N GLU A 12 1.77 -3.37 5.53
CA GLU A 12 1.20 -3.18 6.87
C GLU A 12 2.25 -2.74 7.89
N ARG A 13 3.48 -3.26 7.77
CA ARG A 13 4.60 -2.85 8.59
C ARG A 13 4.99 -1.41 8.30
N LEU A 14 5.18 -1.07 7.02
CA LEU A 14 5.49 0.30 6.58
C LEU A 14 4.43 1.29 7.02
N PHE A 15 3.14 0.94 6.93
CA PHE A 15 2.04 1.76 7.43
C PHE A 15 2.22 2.07 8.91
N LYS A 16 2.42 1.05 9.75
CA LYS A 16 2.64 1.22 11.19
C LYS A 16 3.91 2.01 11.53
N GLU A 17 4.92 1.99 10.67
CA GLU A 17 6.16 2.75 10.86
C GLU A 17 6.00 4.25 10.54
N ILE A 18 5.02 4.63 9.72
CA ILE A 18 4.78 6.03 9.32
C ILE A 18 3.50 6.63 9.93
N THR A 19 2.71 5.84 10.66
CA THR A 19 1.46 6.29 11.27
C THR A 19 1.47 6.16 12.78
N ASP A 20 0.80 7.09 13.46
CA ASP A 20 0.57 7.07 14.89
C ASP A 20 -0.53 6.04 15.26
N PRO A 21 -0.75 5.73 16.54
CA PRO A 21 -1.75 4.75 16.97
C PRO A 21 -3.20 5.09 16.58
N ALA A 22 -3.49 6.36 16.28
CA ALA A 22 -4.79 6.80 15.78
C ALA A 22 -4.90 6.67 14.25
N GLY A 23 -3.83 6.24 13.57
CA GLY A 23 -3.77 6.09 12.12
C GLY A 23 -3.51 7.40 11.37
N GLY A 24 -3.10 8.46 12.07
CA GLY A 24 -2.61 9.69 11.47
C GLY A 24 -1.15 9.57 11.06
N ALA A 25 -0.66 10.48 10.22
CA ALA A 25 0.75 10.50 9.83
C ALA A 25 1.66 10.89 11.01
N ASP A 26 2.59 10.00 11.38
CA ASP A 26 3.56 10.24 12.42
C ASP A 26 4.81 10.94 11.86
N VAL A 27 4.74 12.27 11.86
CA VAL A 27 5.88 13.13 11.48
C VAL A 27 7.05 13.04 12.47
N GLY A 28 6.83 12.53 13.69
CA GLY A 28 7.86 12.35 14.71
C GLY A 28 8.67 11.08 14.53
N ALA A 29 8.05 10.02 14.00
CA ALA A 29 8.71 8.77 13.62
C ALA A 29 9.64 8.90 12.39
N VAL A 30 9.50 10.00 11.64
CA VAL A 30 10.19 10.23 10.35
C VAL A 30 11.14 11.43 10.47
N GLY A 31 12.44 11.18 10.52
CA GLY A 31 13.45 12.19 10.86
C GLY A 31 13.52 13.39 9.91
N GLY A 32 13.23 13.20 8.61
CA GLY A 32 13.40 14.22 7.58
C GLY A 32 12.69 13.94 6.27
N MET A 33 12.64 14.94 5.37
CA MET A 33 11.99 14.85 4.05
C MET A 33 12.66 13.79 3.17
N GLY A 34 13.99 13.64 3.25
CA GLY A 34 14.71 12.58 2.54
C GLY A 34 14.24 11.19 2.97
N GLU A 35 13.87 11.03 4.24
CA GLU A 35 13.40 9.75 4.75
C GLU A 35 11.92 9.48 4.40
N VAL A 36 11.10 10.53 4.27
CA VAL A 36 9.77 10.43 3.64
C VAL A 36 9.91 9.93 2.20
N ASN A 37 10.85 10.50 1.44
CA ASN A 37 11.10 10.10 0.05
C ASN A 37 11.60 8.65 -0.03
N ASN A 38 12.50 8.22 0.86
CA ASN A 38 12.94 6.82 0.90
C ASN A 38 11.79 5.85 1.13
N ARG A 39 10.82 6.21 1.99
CA ARG A 39 9.65 5.36 2.27
C ARG A 39 8.68 5.33 1.09
N ILE A 40 8.51 6.45 0.40
CA ILE A 40 7.77 6.52 -0.87
C ILE A 40 8.44 5.59 -1.90
N ASP A 41 9.77 5.62 -2.01
CA ASP A 41 10.53 4.80 -2.93
C ASP A 41 10.42 3.30 -2.58
N GLU A 42 10.58 2.92 -1.31
CA GLU A 42 10.43 1.53 -0.86
C GLU A 42 9.02 0.99 -1.18
N VAL A 43 7.97 1.80 -1.00
CA VAL A 43 6.61 1.43 -1.39
C VAL A 43 6.52 1.24 -2.91
N LYS A 44 7.07 2.15 -3.72
CA LYS A 44 7.07 2.00 -5.19
C LYS A 44 7.79 0.73 -5.64
N GLU A 45 8.97 0.46 -5.12
CA GLU A 45 9.75 -0.74 -5.45
C GLU A 45 8.97 -2.01 -5.09
N LEU A 46 8.33 -2.02 -3.92
CA LEU A 46 7.51 -3.15 -3.47
C LEU A 46 6.31 -3.40 -4.39
N LEU A 47 5.66 -2.33 -4.85
CA LEU A 47 4.55 -2.41 -5.79
C LEU A 47 5.00 -2.86 -7.18
N ALA A 48 6.14 -2.36 -7.66
CA ALA A 48 6.71 -2.79 -8.94
C ALA A 48 7.11 -4.27 -8.94
N ALA A 49 7.58 -4.78 -7.80
CA ALA A 49 7.91 -6.20 -7.62
C ALA A 49 6.67 -7.09 -7.39
N MET A 50 5.49 -6.51 -7.17
CA MET A 50 4.27 -7.26 -6.94
C MET A 50 3.79 -7.89 -8.25
N PRO A 51 3.40 -9.16 -8.29
CA PRO A 51 2.86 -9.81 -9.49
C PRO A 51 1.45 -9.31 -9.86
N LEU A 52 1.05 -8.15 -9.35
CA LEU A 52 -0.27 -7.55 -9.45
C LEU A 52 -0.14 -6.27 -10.29
N ARG A 53 -0.49 -6.34 -11.58
CA ARG A 53 -0.50 -5.16 -12.45
C ARG A 53 -1.79 -4.38 -12.29
N LEU A 54 -2.06 -3.88 -11.09
CA LEU A 54 -3.18 -2.97 -10.88
C LEU A 54 -2.76 -1.58 -11.35
N SER A 55 -2.98 -1.27 -12.63
CA SER A 55 -2.77 0.09 -13.17
C SER A 55 -3.47 1.18 -12.34
N GLN A 56 -4.51 0.81 -11.57
CA GLN A 56 -5.17 1.70 -10.60
C GLN A 56 -4.26 2.19 -9.48
N ILE A 57 -3.33 1.34 -9.01
CA ILE A 57 -2.34 1.67 -7.97
C ILE A 57 -1.37 2.72 -8.50
N GLU A 58 -0.75 2.45 -9.65
CA GLU A 58 0.19 3.36 -10.32
C GLU A 58 -0.48 4.71 -10.64
N THR A 59 -1.67 4.67 -11.25
CA THR A 59 -2.44 5.87 -11.61
C THR A 59 -2.80 6.71 -10.39
N ARG A 60 -3.19 6.10 -9.26
CA ARG A 60 -3.53 6.85 -8.03
C ARG A 60 -2.31 7.60 -7.50
N MET A 61 -1.13 6.98 -7.54
CA MET A 61 0.09 7.60 -7.04
C MET A 61 0.55 8.78 -7.91
N GLU A 62 0.49 8.63 -9.23
CA GLU A 62 0.87 9.68 -10.18
C GLU A 62 -0.06 10.90 -10.12
N ASN A 63 -1.34 10.68 -9.84
CA ASN A 63 -2.34 11.75 -9.79
C ASN A 63 -2.52 12.39 -8.41
N GLU A 64 -1.79 11.94 -7.38
CA GLU A 64 -1.94 12.42 -6.01
C GLU A 64 -1.03 13.66 -5.77
N PRO A 65 -1.58 14.89 -5.78
CA PRO A 65 -0.78 16.11 -5.66
C PRO A 65 -0.04 16.23 -4.33
N ASP A 66 -0.53 15.57 -3.28
CA ASP A 66 0.10 15.64 -1.97
C ASP A 66 1.46 14.93 -1.92
N PHE A 67 1.77 14.00 -2.84
CA PHE A 67 3.13 13.48 -3.01
C PHE A 67 4.12 14.52 -3.55
N SER A 68 3.64 15.54 -4.24
CA SER A 68 4.45 16.66 -4.71
C SER A 68 4.53 17.80 -3.69
N SER A 69 3.79 17.72 -2.59
CA SER A 69 3.75 18.75 -1.55
C SER A 69 5.10 18.98 -0.88
N ILE A 70 5.42 20.22 -0.54
CA ILE A 70 6.65 20.58 0.21
C ILE A 70 6.49 20.20 1.70
N SER A 71 5.25 20.01 2.16
CA SER A 71 4.97 19.63 3.54
C SER A 71 5.21 18.15 3.78
N ARG A 72 6.14 17.84 4.68
CA ARG A 72 6.41 16.47 5.16
C ARG A 72 5.14 15.76 5.66
N LYS A 73 4.32 16.48 6.43
CA LYS A 73 3.09 15.95 7.00
C LYS A 73 2.14 15.48 5.90
N ARG A 74 1.87 16.36 4.91
CA ARG A 74 0.98 16.03 3.80
C ARG A 74 1.48 14.86 2.95
N ARG A 75 2.78 14.78 2.67
CA ARG A 75 3.36 13.64 1.97
C ARG A 75 3.19 12.33 2.75
N LEU A 76 3.37 12.36 4.07
CA LEU A 76 3.17 11.19 4.92
C LEU A 76 1.69 10.80 5.02
N GLU A 77 0.79 11.78 5.10
CA GLU A 77 -0.66 11.54 5.07
C GLU A 77 -1.08 10.87 3.75
N ALA A 78 -0.60 11.40 2.62
CA ALA A 78 -0.82 10.81 1.30
C ALA A 78 -0.23 9.39 1.18
N LEU A 79 0.99 9.18 1.70
CA LEU A 79 1.62 7.87 1.72
C LEU A 79 0.83 6.87 2.57
N ALA A 80 0.36 7.27 3.75
CA ALA A 80 -0.43 6.44 4.62
C ALA A 80 -1.78 6.05 3.97
N ASP A 81 -2.50 7.02 3.38
CA ASP A 81 -3.75 6.76 2.66
C ASP A 81 -3.52 5.80 1.47
N TYR A 82 -2.45 6.02 0.72
CA TYR A 82 -2.07 5.20 -0.41
C TYR A 82 -1.73 3.76 -0.01
N ILE A 83 -0.95 3.57 1.05
CA ILE A 83 -0.66 2.22 1.58
C ILE A 83 -1.95 1.54 2.05
N ARG A 84 -2.83 2.25 2.76
CA ARG A 84 -4.12 1.73 3.23
C ARG A 84 -5.01 1.27 2.06
N PHE A 85 -5.11 2.09 1.02
CA PHE A 85 -5.82 1.76 -0.21
C PHE A 85 -5.24 0.50 -0.87
N THR A 86 -3.91 0.43 -0.98
CA THR A 86 -3.22 -0.69 -1.62
C THR A 86 -3.42 -2.00 -0.85
N ILE A 87 -3.35 -1.97 0.49
CA ILE A 87 -3.67 -3.13 1.33
C ILE A 87 -5.10 -3.61 1.06
N GLY A 88 -6.08 -2.69 0.98
CA GLY A 88 -7.46 -3.03 0.68
C GLY A 88 -7.65 -3.70 -0.68
N LEU A 89 -6.92 -3.26 -1.70
CA LEU A 89 -6.92 -3.91 -3.02
C LEU A 89 -6.32 -5.32 -2.97
N ILE A 90 -5.20 -5.49 -2.26
CA ILE A 90 -4.56 -6.80 -2.09
C ILE A 90 -5.50 -7.77 -1.35
N ASP A 91 -6.13 -7.33 -0.25
CA ASP A 91 -7.08 -8.15 0.50
C ASP A 91 -8.27 -8.57 -0.40
N ARG A 92 -8.76 -7.67 -1.26
CA ARG A 92 -9.82 -7.98 -2.25
C ARG A 92 -9.36 -9.03 -3.27
N GLU A 93 -8.16 -8.93 -3.80
CA GLU A 93 -7.60 -9.88 -4.77
C GLU A 93 -7.35 -11.26 -4.14
N ILE A 94 -6.82 -11.29 -2.92
CA ILE A 94 -6.67 -12.53 -2.14
C ILE A 94 -8.04 -13.20 -1.95
N ALA A 95 -9.05 -12.42 -1.56
CA ALA A 95 -10.41 -12.92 -1.37
C ALA A 95 -11.05 -13.41 -2.68
N ALA A 96 -10.89 -12.67 -3.78
CA ALA A 96 -11.42 -13.05 -5.11
C ALA A 96 -10.78 -14.34 -5.62
N ASN A 97 -9.46 -14.48 -5.50
CA ASN A 97 -8.73 -15.68 -5.91
C ASN A 97 -9.03 -16.89 -5.00
N ARG A 98 -9.41 -16.65 -3.73
CA ARG A 98 -9.90 -17.69 -2.82
C ARG A 98 -11.35 -18.09 -3.13
N GLY A 99 -12.21 -17.13 -3.49
CA GLY A 99 -13.60 -17.37 -3.87
C GLY A 99 -13.75 -18.13 -5.18
N HIS A 100 -12.86 -17.89 -6.15
CA HIS A 100 -12.79 -18.66 -7.40
C HIS A 100 -12.47 -20.15 -7.17
N MET A 101 -11.85 -20.50 -6.05
CA MET A 101 -11.47 -21.87 -5.71
C MET A 101 -12.62 -22.68 -5.07
N ILE A 102 -13.75 -22.05 -4.73
CA ILE A 102 -14.88 -22.68 -4.00
C ILE A 102 -16.06 -23.02 -4.94
N VAL A 103 -16.10 -22.47 -6.15
CA VAL A 103 -17.12 -22.82 -7.17
C VAL A 103 -16.59 -23.97 -8.04
N GLY A 104 -16.61 -25.18 -7.49
CA GLY A 104 -16.15 -26.38 -8.21
C GLY A 104 -16.45 -27.72 -7.51
N ALA A 105 -17.38 -27.75 -6.57
CA ALA A 105 -17.80 -28.98 -5.90
C ALA A 105 -19.31 -28.91 -5.61
N ASN A 106 -20.13 -29.20 -6.62
CA ASN A 106 -21.36 -29.99 -6.50
C ASN A 106 -22.15 -29.85 -7.81
N ASP A 107 -21.96 -30.84 -8.68
CA ASP A 107 -23.00 -31.33 -9.60
C ASP A 107 -22.72 -32.84 -9.73
N ASP A 108 -23.26 -33.61 -8.79
CA ASP A 108 -23.53 -35.06 -8.89
C ASP A 108 -24.73 -35.39 -8.00
#